data_AF-A0A2X2BL56-F1
#
_entry.id   AF-A0A2X2BL56-F1
#
_cell.length_a   1.000
_cell.length_b   1.000
_cell.length_c   1.000
_cell.angle_alpha   90.00
_cell.angle_beta   90.00
_cell.angle_gamma   90.00
#
_symmetry.space_group_name_H-M   'P 1'
#
loop_
_entity.id
_entity.type
_entity.pdbx_description
1 polymer ?
#
loop_
_entity_poly.entity_id
_entity_poly.type
_entity_poly.pdbx_seq_one_letter_code
_entity_poly.pdbx_strand_id
1 'polypeptide(L)' 'MVAPKASLDIPVKTSNVNQFYMMYVNDYGGHPELKFVCQQDSCKVAPKDQQPKY' A
#
# COMPACT_ATOMS: atom_id res chain seq x y z
N MET A 1 -11.54 1.82 5.92
CA MET A 1 -11.87 0.38 5.76
C MET A 1 -12.42 0.17 4.37
N VAL A 2 -11.94 -0.84 3.65
CA VAL A 2 -12.42 -1.18 2.30
C VAL A 2 -13.21 -2.48 2.40
N ALA A 3 -14.43 -2.51 1.86
CA ALA A 3 -15.27 -3.70 1.91
C ALA A 3 -14.73 -4.82 0.97
N PRO A 4 -15.09 -6.10 1.19
CA PRO A 4 -14.64 -7.20 0.33
C PRO A 4 -14.98 -6.94 -1.14
N LYS A 5 -13.98 -7.07 -2.02
CA LYS A 5 -14.07 -6.82 -3.49
C LYS A 5 -14.48 -5.39 -3.88
N ALA A 6 -14.48 -4.43 -2.95
CA ALA A 6 -14.73 -3.03 -3.25
C ALA A 6 -13.42 -2.27 -3.49
N SER A 7 -13.55 -1.09 -4.10
CA SER A 7 -12.48 -0.11 -4.23
C SER A 7 -12.84 1.15 -3.46
N LEU A 8 -11.84 1.90 -2.99
CA LEU A 8 -12.01 3.17 -2.29
C LEU A 8 -11.01 4.18 -2.85
N ASP A 9 -11.51 5.30 -3.35
CA ASP A 9 -10.67 6.41 -3.79
C ASP A 9 -10.21 7.24 -2.59
N ILE A 10 -8.90 7.43 -2.48
CA ILE A 10 -8.28 8.18 -1.38
C ILE A 10 -7.57 9.39 -1.98
N PRO A 11 -7.93 10.63 -1.60
CA PRO A 11 -7.24 11.81 -2.09
C PRO A 11 -5.80 11.86 -1.54
N VAL A 12 -4.82 11.85 -2.45
CA VAL A 12 -3.40 12.02 -2.12
C VAL A 12 -2.94 13.43 -2.47
N LYS A 13 -2.12 14.02 -1.60
CA LYS A 13 -1.63 15.41 -1.78
C LYS A 13 -0.54 15.53 -2.86
N THR A 14 0.09 14.43 -3.22
CA THR A 14 1.29 14.41 -4.07
C THR A 14 0.99 13.73 -5.39
N SER A 15 1.32 14.40 -6.49
CA SER A 15 1.32 13.82 -7.84
C SER A 15 2.65 13.11 -8.15
N ASN A 16 2.66 12.23 -9.15
CA ASN A 16 3.86 11.50 -9.63
C ASN A 16 4.50 10.57 -8.59
N VAL A 17 3.67 9.79 -7.88
CA VAL A 17 4.15 8.81 -6.92
C VAL A 17 4.60 7.54 -7.65
N ASN A 18 5.91 7.25 -7.64
CA ASN A 18 6.46 6.01 -8.21
C ASN A 18 6.58 4.86 -7.19
N GLN A 19 6.61 5.20 -5.91
CA GLN A 19 6.59 4.24 -4.80
C GLN A 19 5.98 4.90 -3.56
N PHE A 20 5.30 4.10 -2.73
CA PHE A 20 4.75 4.55 -1.45
C PHE A 20 4.67 3.40 -0.47
N TYR A 21 4.40 3.71 0.79
CA TYR A 21 4.16 2.73 1.84
C TYR A 21 2.72 2.86 2.32
N MET A 22 2.06 1.73 2.56
CA MET A 22 0.71 1.69 3.11
C MET A 22 0.70 0.81 4.35
N MET A 23 0.20 1.38 5.45
CA MET A 23 0.00 0.66 6.70
C MET A 23 -1.43 0.14 6.77
N TYR A 24 -1.62 -1.05 7.32
CA TYR A 24 -2.95 -1.61 7.58
C TYR A 24 -3.03 -2.18 8.98
N VAL A 25 -4.25 -2.36 9.49
CA VAL A 25 -4.50 -3.02 10.77
C VAL A 25 -4.74 -4.50 10.49
N ASN A 26 -3.96 -5.38 11.12
CA ASN A 26 -4.16 -6.83 11.03
C ASN A 26 -5.08 -7.35 12.16
N ASP A 27 -5.40 -8.65 12.13
CA ASP A 27 -6.33 -9.29 13.09
C ASP A 27 -5.86 -9.23 14.55
N TYR A 28 -4.56 -8.98 14.78
CA TYR A 28 -3.96 -8.86 16.11
C TYR A 28 -3.85 -7.40 16.57
N GLY A 29 -4.39 -6.44 15.80
CA GLY A 29 -4.26 -5.00 16.07
C GLY A 29 -2.88 -4.43 15.75
N GLY A 30 -2.02 -5.20 15.08
CA GLY A 30 -0.72 -4.74 14.60
C GLY A 30 -0.85 -3.80 13.40
N HIS A 31 0.19 -3.00 13.19
CA HIS A 31 0.27 -1.95 12.16
C HIS A 31 1.42 -2.18 11.17
N PRO A 32 1.47 -3.32 10.46
CA PRO A 32 2.50 -3.57 9.44
C PRO A 32 2.38 -2.59 8.27
N GLU A 33 3.51 -2.25 7.65
CA GLU A 33 3.54 -1.48 6.42
C GLU A 33 3.93 -2.35 5.21
N LEU A 34 3.37 -2.00 4.05
CA LEU A 34 3.65 -2.61 2.77
C LEU A 34 4.22 -1.56 1.83
N LYS A 35 5.36 -1.89 1.21
CA LYS A 35 5.91 -1.09 0.10
C LYS A 35 5.15 -1.40 -1.18
N PHE A 36 4.72 -0.35 -1.88
CA PHE A 36 4.14 -0.40 -3.22
C PHE A 36 5.07 0.27 -4.23
N VAL A 37 5.15 -0.31 -5.43
CA VAL A 37 5.89 0.24 -6.58
C VAL A 37 4.92 0.37 -7.76
N CYS A 38 4.97 1.52 -8.43
CA CYS A 38 4.07 1.85 -9.53
C CYS A 38 4.71 1.56 -10.88
N GLN A 39 3.92 0.97 -11.77
CA GLN A 39 4.21 0.84 -13.20
C GLN A 39 3.06 1.49 -13.95
N GLN A 40 3.34 2.63 -14.58
CA GLN A 40 2.32 3.48 -15.21
C GLN A 40 1.23 3.86 -14.18
N ASP A 41 -0.03 3.54 -14.45
CA ASP A 41 -1.18 3.92 -13.61
C ASP A 41 -1.54 2.85 -12.55
N SER A 42 -0.73 1.80 -12.41
CA SER A 42 -1.00 0.71 -11.46
C SER A 42 0.17 0.51 -10.49
N CYS A 43 -0.14 0.47 -9.20
CA CYS A 43 0.83 0.21 -8.15
C CYS A 43 0.56 -1.15 -7.51
N LYS A 44 1.63 -1.95 -7.36
CA LYS A 44 1.57 -3.29 -6.78
C LYS A 44 2.51 -3.40 -5.60
N VAL A 45 2.21 -4.31 -4.69
CA VAL A 45 3.08 -4.63 -3.55
C VAL A 45 4.45 -5.08 -4.07
N ALA A 46 5.52 -4.52 -3.51
CA ALA A 46 6.89 -4.86 -3.88
C ALA A 46 7.20 -6.34 -3.54
N PRO A 47 8.19 -6.97 -4.21
CA PRO A 47 8.65 -8.31 -3.87
C PRO A 47 9.07 -8.41 -2.40
N LYS A 48 8.96 -9.62 -1.82
CA LYS A 48 9.21 -9.88 -0.39
C LYS A 48 10.56 -9.36 0.09
N ASP A 49 11.62 -9.53 -0.70
CA ASP A 49 12.98 -9.09 -0.35
C ASP A 49 13.16 -7.56 -0.31
N GLN A 50 12.18 -6.82 -0.84
CA GLN A 50 12.16 -5.35 -0.90
C GLN A 50 11.13 -4.75 0.08
N GLN A 51 10.43 -5.58 0.86
CA GLN A 51 9.54 -5.12 1.90
C GLN A 51 10.34 -4.56 3.09
N PRO A 52 9.75 -3.65 3.89
CA PRO A 52 10.37 -3.22 5.13
C PRO A 52 10.63 -4.42 6.04
N LYS A 53 11.79 -4.44 6.69
CA LYS A 53 12.14 -5.46 7.69
C LYS A 53 11.77 -4.90 9.06
N TYR A 54 10.95 -5.64 9.80
CA TYR A 54 10.57 -5.36 11.19
C TYR A 54 11.12 -6.44 12.11
#